data_AF-A0A496PZR7-F1
#
_entry.id   AF-A0A496PZR7-F1
#
_cell.length_a   1.000
_cell.length_b   1.000
_cell.length_c   1.000
_cell.angle_alpha   90.00
_cell.angle_beta   90.00
_cell.angle_gamma   90.00
#
_symmetry.space_group_name_H-M   'P 1'
#
loop_
_entity.id
_entity.type
_entity.pdbx_description
1 polymer ?
#
loop_
_entity_poly.entity_id
_entity_poly.type
_entity_poly.pdbx_seq_one_letter_code
_entity_poly.pdbx_strand_id
1 'polypeptide(L)'
;MTTERSFWLKTAAFILLIAVCATGGYARSGGRLLEPVTDRDFYDDGNPREEEVILGNLLFFDKELSGNRNISCATCHHSLTGTGDGLSLPVGEGGRGLGMTRDNGSGPDAVHERIPRNAPPVFNLGAREFFRMFHDGRVQPDPSQPSGFQSPAGDDLPSGLDNVLAVQAMFPVTSGAEMAGQPGENLIADASAAGDLAGPNGVWGLLAQRLRAIPAYIDLFKAAYPNEIHDGSEITYVHAANAIAAFEADAWRADNSPFDRFLRGDRDCMSVEQRKGMRLFYGKAKCSTCHSGAFQTDSEFHAIAMPQIGPGKGVGTDGHDDFGREMVTGEVSDRYSFRTPSLRNIALTPPYGHGGAYGTLEGVVRHHLNPIESLHAYDISQAMMPSRADLDAIDFVVQNDPTRRKAIADASELEPVRLREREISDLISFLLALTDPASMDLRHDVPPAVPSGLPLYE
;
A
#
# COMPACT_ATOMS: atom_id res chain seq x y z
N MET A 1 -55.52 10.14 77.50
CA MET A 1 -54.84 11.40 77.86
C MET A 1 -53.53 11.43 77.07
N THR A 2 -53.51 12.02 75.87
CA THR A 2 -53.17 13.45 75.60
C THR A 2 -51.68 13.74 75.89
N THR A 3 -50.80 14.11 74.95
CA THR A 3 -50.87 14.61 73.54
C THR A 3 -49.55 14.23 72.80
N GLU A 4 -49.46 13.96 71.48
CA GLU A 4 -49.33 14.94 70.36
C GLU A 4 -48.37 16.12 70.66
N ARG A 5 -47.37 16.55 69.86
CA ARG A 5 -47.01 16.53 68.42
C ARG A 5 -45.45 16.66 68.28
N SER A 6 -44.74 16.57 67.15
CA SER A 6 -45.01 16.31 65.71
C SER A 6 -43.71 15.92 64.96
N PHE A 7 -43.81 15.56 63.66
CA PHE A 7 -42.74 15.11 62.76
C PHE A 7 -42.04 16.23 61.96
N TRP A 8 -40.77 16.04 61.57
CA TRP A 8 -40.18 16.55 60.31
C TRP A 8 -39.05 15.63 59.83
N LEU A 9 -39.21 14.96 58.67
CA LEU A 9 -38.12 14.33 57.93
C LEU A 9 -37.60 15.29 56.83
N LYS A 10 -36.30 15.20 56.53
CA LYS A 10 -35.69 15.90 55.39
C LYS A 10 -35.62 14.96 54.18
N THR A 11 -36.25 15.34 53.07
CA THR A 11 -36.01 14.77 51.74
C THR A 11 -35.32 15.82 50.86
N ALA A 12 -34.22 15.42 50.21
CA ALA A 12 -33.55 16.27 49.23
C ALA A 12 -34.16 16.02 47.84
N ALA A 13 -34.63 17.09 47.19
CA ALA A 13 -35.19 17.02 45.85
C ALA A 13 -34.15 17.41 44.79
N PHE A 14 -33.89 16.51 43.84
CA PHE A 14 -33.21 16.85 42.59
C PHE A 14 -34.18 17.61 41.69
N ILE A 15 -33.78 18.79 41.20
CA ILE A 15 -34.52 19.53 40.17
C ILE A 15 -33.82 19.32 38.84
N LEU A 16 -34.53 18.65 37.92
CA LEU A 16 -34.16 18.52 36.51
C LEU A 16 -34.54 19.81 35.78
N LEU A 17 -33.61 20.42 35.06
CA LEU A 17 -33.87 21.59 34.21
C LEU A 17 -33.33 21.30 32.81
N ILE A 18 -34.25 21.06 31.88
CA ILE A 18 -33.94 20.81 30.47
C ILE A 18 -33.65 22.15 29.80
N ALA A 19 -32.46 22.28 29.20
CA ALA A 19 -32.12 23.37 28.29
C ALA A 19 -31.81 22.79 26.91
N VAL A 20 -32.66 23.09 25.93
CA VAL A 20 -32.41 22.77 24.53
C VAL A 20 -31.43 23.81 23.97
N CYS A 21 -30.23 23.38 23.59
CA CYS A 21 -29.28 24.21 22.86
C CYS A 21 -28.92 23.57 21.52
N ALA A 22 -29.67 23.93 20.49
CA ALA A 22 -29.21 23.79 19.11
C ALA A 22 -28.20 24.92 18.81
N THR A 23 -26.91 24.61 18.87
CA THR A 23 -25.83 25.48 18.36
C THR A 23 -24.75 24.61 17.75
N GLY A 24 -24.43 24.83 16.48
CA GLY A 24 -23.34 24.13 15.80
C GLY A 24 -21.99 24.43 16.47
N GLY A 25 -21.31 23.38 16.94
CA GLY A 25 -19.99 23.47 17.55
C GLY A 25 -18.88 23.34 16.51
N TYR A 26 -18.38 24.46 16.00
CA TYR A 26 -17.07 24.50 15.35
C TYR A 26 -15.99 24.12 16.38
N ALA A 27 -15.56 22.87 16.39
CA ALA A 27 -14.39 22.45 17.14
C ALA A 27 -13.13 22.98 16.45
N ARG A 28 -12.60 24.11 16.94
CA ARG A 28 -11.29 24.63 16.55
C ARG A 28 -10.20 23.62 16.95
N SER A 29 -9.59 22.94 15.99
CA SER A 29 -8.22 22.43 16.15
C SER A 29 -7.26 23.61 16.16
N GLY A 30 -6.86 24.02 17.36
CA GLY A 30 -5.99 25.18 17.56
C GLY A 30 -4.54 24.88 17.20
N GLY A 31 -4.16 25.14 15.95
CA GLY A 31 -2.86 25.74 15.59
C GLY A 31 -1.56 25.04 16.02
N ARG A 32 -1.58 23.77 16.43
CA ARG A 32 -0.35 22.95 16.47
C ARG A 32 -0.07 22.50 15.05
N LEU A 33 1.08 22.89 14.51
CA LEU A 33 1.62 22.30 13.28
C LEU A 33 1.81 20.80 13.52
N LEU A 34 1.73 19.99 12.46
CA LEU A 34 2.17 18.60 12.53
C LEU A 34 3.62 18.58 13.04
N GLU A 35 3.92 17.69 13.99
CA GLU A 35 5.29 17.49 14.41
C GLU A 35 6.08 16.89 13.23
N PRO A 36 7.34 17.30 13.00
CA PRO A 36 8.17 16.70 11.97
C PRO A 36 8.47 15.24 12.30
N VAL A 37 8.55 14.40 11.27
CA VAL A 37 9.01 13.00 11.36
C VAL A 37 10.40 12.94 12.00
N THR A 38 10.59 11.92 12.85
CA THR A 38 11.82 11.60 13.55
C THR A 38 12.16 10.11 13.43
N ASP A 39 13.40 9.75 13.74
CA ASP A 39 13.88 8.37 13.80
C ASP A 39 12.96 7.42 14.59
N ARG A 40 12.36 7.90 15.68
CA ARG A 40 11.46 7.12 16.56
C ARG A 40 10.13 6.74 15.94
N ASP A 41 9.74 7.40 14.85
CA ASP A 41 8.52 7.09 14.14
C ASP A 41 8.68 5.83 13.26
N PHE A 42 9.90 5.32 13.11
CA PHE A 42 10.25 4.10 12.37
C PHE A 42 10.52 2.90 13.29
N TYR A 43 10.44 1.69 12.72
CA TYR A 43 11.02 0.49 13.33
C TYR A 43 12.53 0.68 13.56
N ASP A 44 13.07 0.04 14.60
CA ASP A 44 14.49 0.13 15.01
C ASP A 44 15.05 1.55 15.19
N ASP A 45 14.17 2.48 15.58
CA ASP A 45 14.44 3.93 15.63
C ASP A 45 15.12 4.42 14.32
N GLY A 46 14.63 3.93 13.16
CA GLY A 46 15.08 4.34 11.84
C GLY A 46 16.50 3.88 11.49
N ASN A 47 17.05 2.91 12.22
CA ASN A 47 18.37 2.32 12.02
C ASN A 47 18.27 0.78 12.10
N PRO A 48 17.67 0.12 11.09
CA PRO A 48 17.69 -1.34 10.99
C PRO A 48 19.13 -1.85 10.83
N ARG A 49 19.32 -3.17 10.94
CA ARG A 49 20.65 -3.76 10.93
C ARG A 49 21.27 -3.77 9.53
N GLU A 50 22.49 -3.25 9.39
CA GLU A 50 23.19 -3.14 8.10
C GLU A 50 23.30 -4.48 7.34
N GLU A 51 23.68 -5.58 8.01
CA GLU A 51 23.80 -6.89 7.33
C GLU A 51 22.44 -7.46 6.89
N GLU A 52 21.37 -7.08 7.57
CA GLU A 52 19.99 -7.46 7.23
C GLU A 52 19.45 -6.63 6.06
N VAL A 53 19.72 -5.32 6.04
CA VAL A 53 19.46 -4.42 4.90
C VAL A 53 20.19 -4.89 3.65
N ILE A 54 21.47 -5.29 3.76
CA ILE A 54 22.25 -5.83 2.63
C ILE A 54 21.63 -7.14 2.10
N LEU A 55 21.25 -8.06 2.99
CA LEU A 55 20.58 -9.29 2.60
C LEU A 55 19.23 -9.01 1.92
N GLY A 56 18.43 -8.10 2.49
CA GLY A 56 17.15 -7.66 1.95
C GLY A 56 17.25 -7.05 0.56
N ASN A 57 18.24 -6.17 0.36
CA ASN A 57 18.53 -5.58 -0.94
C ASN A 57 18.80 -6.66 -2.00
N LEU A 58 19.67 -7.62 -1.68
CA LEU A 58 19.99 -8.69 -2.61
C LEU A 58 18.77 -9.58 -2.90
N LEU A 59 17.98 -9.93 -1.88
CA LEU A 59 16.74 -10.72 -2.04
C LEU A 59 15.66 -10.01 -2.87
N PHE A 60 15.45 -8.71 -2.63
CA PHE A 60 14.42 -7.91 -3.31
C PHE A 60 14.64 -7.82 -4.82
N PHE A 61 15.91 -7.78 -5.24
CA PHE A 61 16.30 -7.75 -6.65
C PHE A 61 16.48 -9.15 -7.27
N ASP A 62 16.66 -10.21 -6.49
CA ASP A 62 16.92 -11.57 -7.00
C ASP A 62 15.64 -12.28 -7.47
N LYS A 63 15.68 -12.75 -8.72
CA LYS A 63 14.59 -13.52 -9.34
C LYS A 63 14.48 -14.96 -8.79
N GLU A 64 15.44 -15.43 -7.97
CA GLU A 64 15.39 -16.75 -7.33
C GLU A 64 14.12 -16.97 -6.49
N LEU A 65 13.52 -15.87 -6.01
CA LEU A 65 12.28 -15.84 -5.22
C LEU A 65 10.99 -16.04 -6.04
N SER A 66 11.04 -16.10 -7.37
CA SER A 66 9.87 -16.42 -8.21
C SER A 66 9.90 -17.85 -8.73
N GLY A 67 8.73 -18.45 -8.95
CA GLY A 67 8.60 -19.84 -9.36
C GLY A 67 9.42 -20.18 -10.62
N ASN A 68 9.27 -19.37 -11.67
CA ASN A 68 9.96 -19.53 -12.95
C ASN A 68 11.30 -18.75 -13.06
N ARG A 69 11.75 -18.09 -11.99
CA ARG A 69 13.02 -17.32 -11.93
C ARG A 69 13.16 -16.17 -12.93
N ASN A 70 12.04 -15.61 -13.37
CA ASN A 70 11.95 -14.55 -14.38
C ASN A 70 11.54 -13.17 -13.81
N ILE A 71 11.08 -13.09 -12.55
CA ILE A 71 10.58 -11.86 -11.93
C ILE A 71 11.08 -11.73 -10.48
N SER A 72 11.23 -10.51 -9.97
CA SER A 72 11.60 -10.19 -8.59
C SER A 72 10.74 -9.04 -8.04
N CYS A 73 10.80 -8.76 -6.75
CA CYS A 73 10.08 -7.62 -6.14
C CYS A 73 10.41 -6.31 -6.87
N ALA A 74 11.70 -6.11 -7.18
CA ALA A 74 12.20 -4.98 -7.96
C ALA A 74 11.63 -4.85 -9.37
N THR A 75 11.03 -5.91 -9.95
CA THR A 75 10.46 -5.81 -11.30
C THR A 75 9.17 -4.98 -11.30
N CYS A 76 8.35 -5.09 -10.26
CA CYS A 76 7.12 -4.29 -10.07
C CYS A 76 7.32 -3.08 -9.15
N HIS A 77 8.39 -3.06 -8.35
CA HIS A 77 8.70 -1.99 -7.39
C HIS A 77 10.10 -1.42 -7.67
N HIS A 78 10.33 -0.95 -8.89
CA HIS A 78 11.67 -0.56 -9.33
C HIS A 78 12.05 0.88 -8.92
N SER A 79 13.30 1.08 -8.53
CA SER A 79 13.89 2.40 -8.22
C SER A 79 13.73 3.43 -9.35
N LEU A 80 13.72 3.00 -10.62
CA LEU A 80 13.55 3.90 -11.78
C LEU A 80 12.12 4.40 -12.00
N THR A 81 11.13 3.83 -11.31
CA THR A 81 9.70 4.12 -11.45
C THR A 81 9.07 4.57 -10.13
N GLY A 82 9.88 5.22 -9.28
CA GLY A 82 9.41 5.73 -8.00
C GLY A 82 8.98 4.62 -7.03
N THR A 83 9.58 3.43 -7.13
CA THR A 83 9.27 2.24 -6.31
C THR A 83 7.89 1.59 -6.55
N GLY A 84 7.17 2.03 -7.59
CA GLY A 84 6.03 1.30 -8.17
C GLY A 84 6.35 0.83 -9.60
N ASP A 85 5.36 0.32 -10.33
CA ASP A 85 5.57 -0.27 -11.67
C ASP A 85 5.41 0.75 -12.83
N GLY A 86 4.95 1.98 -12.55
CA GLY A 86 4.65 2.96 -13.62
C GLY A 86 3.53 2.55 -14.58
N LEU A 87 2.83 1.44 -14.30
CA LEU A 87 1.67 0.92 -15.03
C LEU A 87 0.39 1.02 -14.17
N SER A 88 -0.76 1.08 -14.84
CA SER A 88 -2.07 1.02 -14.18
C SER A 88 -2.26 -0.30 -13.47
N LEU A 89 -2.06 -1.40 -14.21
CA LEU A 89 -2.07 -2.75 -13.71
C LEU A 89 -0.70 -3.37 -14.01
N PRO A 90 0.04 -3.85 -13.00
CA PRO A 90 1.34 -4.44 -13.18
C PRO A 90 1.27 -5.70 -14.04
N VAL A 91 2.40 -5.98 -14.68
CA VAL A 91 2.62 -7.26 -15.33
C VAL A 91 3.35 -8.17 -14.34
N GLY A 92 2.92 -9.43 -14.21
CA GLY A 92 3.56 -10.38 -13.30
C GLY A 92 4.56 -11.29 -14.00
N GLU A 93 4.61 -12.51 -13.48
CA GLU A 93 5.27 -13.67 -14.07
C GLU A 93 4.98 -13.79 -15.58
N GLY A 94 6.02 -14.13 -16.36
CA GLY A 94 6.02 -14.11 -17.83
C GLY A 94 6.20 -12.72 -18.46
N GLY A 95 6.04 -11.65 -17.69
CA GLY A 95 6.23 -10.27 -18.15
C GLY A 95 7.71 -9.87 -18.28
N ARG A 96 8.01 -8.99 -19.24
CA ARG A 96 9.38 -8.58 -19.57
C ARG A 96 9.53 -7.06 -19.53
N GLY A 97 10.76 -6.56 -19.45
CA GLY A 97 11.06 -5.13 -19.37
C GLY A 97 10.85 -4.52 -17.97
N LEU A 98 10.88 -3.18 -17.88
CA LEU A 98 10.71 -2.43 -16.62
C LEU A 98 9.91 -1.15 -16.84
N GLY A 99 8.96 -0.86 -15.93
CA GLY A 99 8.16 0.35 -16.02
C GLY A 99 7.21 0.39 -17.23
N MET A 100 7.10 1.57 -17.84
CA MET A 100 6.27 1.77 -19.04
C MET A 100 6.73 0.99 -20.28
N THR A 101 7.90 0.31 -20.26
CA THR A 101 8.37 -0.53 -21.39
C THR A 101 7.92 -1.99 -21.27
N ARG A 102 7.20 -2.36 -20.21
CA ARG A 102 6.84 -3.76 -19.96
C ARG A 102 5.88 -4.32 -20.99
N ASP A 103 6.07 -5.58 -21.34
CA ASP A 103 5.19 -6.34 -22.25
C ASP A 103 4.64 -7.62 -21.62
N ASN A 104 3.60 -8.19 -22.27
CA ASN A 104 2.87 -9.36 -21.79
C ASN A 104 3.61 -10.70 -22.03
N GLY A 105 4.93 -10.68 -22.22
CA GLY A 105 5.71 -11.86 -22.57
C GLY A 105 5.45 -12.39 -23.98
N SER A 106 5.94 -13.60 -24.27
CA SER A 106 5.68 -14.28 -25.54
C SER A 106 5.97 -15.77 -25.44
N GLY A 107 5.17 -16.61 -26.11
CA GLY A 107 5.37 -18.06 -26.13
C GLY A 107 4.63 -18.75 -24.98
N PRO A 108 5.13 -19.91 -24.50
CA PRO A 108 4.54 -20.61 -23.35
C PRO A 108 4.56 -19.77 -22.07
N ASP A 109 5.66 -19.05 -21.84
CA ASP A 109 5.90 -18.23 -20.65
C ASP A 109 5.30 -16.81 -20.80
N ALA A 110 4.20 -16.67 -21.56
CA ALA A 110 3.50 -15.39 -21.69
C ALA A 110 2.50 -15.22 -20.54
N VAL A 111 2.43 -13.99 -20.01
CA VAL A 111 1.62 -13.59 -18.84
C VAL A 111 0.22 -14.18 -18.89
N HIS A 112 -0.16 -15.02 -17.94
CA HIS A 112 -1.48 -15.66 -18.02
C HIS A 112 -2.63 -14.67 -17.81
N GLU A 113 -2.52 -13.81 -16.79
CA GLU A 113 -3.58 -12.90 -16.33
C GLU A 113 -3.05 -11.54 -15.87
N ARG A 114 -3.95 -10.58 -15.68
CA ARG A 114 -3.63 -9.24 -15.15
C ARG A 114 -3.51 -9.27 -13.62
N ILE A 115 -2.51 -8.58 -13.08
CA ILE A 115 -2.51 -8.24 -11.65
C ILE A 115 -3.66 -7.24 -11.41
N PRO A 116 -4.60 -7.50 -10.49
CA PRO A 116 -5.89 -6.80 -10.44
C PRO A 116 -5.86 -5.41 -9.81
N ARG A 117 -4.69 -4.92 -9.40
CA ARG A 117 -4.49 -3.61 -8.76
C ARG A 117 -3.11 -3.04 -9.10
N ASN A 118 -2.99 -1.72 -9.08
CA ASN A 118 -1.73 -1.00 -9.19
C ASN A 118 -0.74 -1.42 -8.08
N ALA A 119 0.52 -1.61 -8.42
CA ALA A 119 1.61 -1.78 -7.47
C ALA A 119 1.89 -0.42 -6.78
N PRO A 120 1.58 -0.26 -5.48
CA PRO A 120 1.81 0.99 -4.78
C PRO A 120 3.32 1.23 -4.61
N PRO A 121 3.76 2.50 -4.51
CA PRO A 121 5.13 2.79 -4.09
C PRO A 121 5.37 2.32 -2.66
N VAL A 122 6.61 1.95 -2.36
CA VAL A 122 7.05 1.39 -1.06
C VAL A 122 7.81 2.39 -0.18
N PHE A 123 7.69 3.69 -0.48
CA PHE A 123 8.24 4.77 0.35
C PHE A 123 7.71 4.77 1.79
N ASN A 124 8.62 4.98 2.74
CA ASN A 124 8.36 5.12 4.18
C ASN A 124 7.66 3.93 4.87
N LEU A 125 7.49 2.76 4.23
CA LEU A 125 6.74 1.65 4.83
C LEU A 125 7.34 1.09 6.13
N GLY A 126 8.61 1.39 6.43
CA GLY A 126 9.24 1.16 7.73
C GLY A 126 8.76 2.07 8.87
N ALA A 127 7.86 3.03 8.62
CA ALA A 127 7.27 3.87 9.67
C ALA A 127 6.14 3.12 10.40
N ARG A 128 6.09 3.24 11.72
CA ARG A 128 5.10 2.56 12.60
C ARG A 128 3.65 3.00 12.36
N GLU A 129 3.44 4.14 11.67
CA GLU A 129 2.14 4.63 11.21
C GLU A 129 1.53 3.75 10.08
N PHE A 130 2.36 2.96 9.38
CA PHE A 130 1.93 1.99 8.37
C PHE A 130 1.67 0.60 9.00
N PHE A 131 0.58 0.48 9.73
CA PHE A 131 0.16 -0.79 10.36
C PHE A 131 -0.88 -1.58 9.52
N ARG A 132 -1.16 -1.19 8.28
CA ARG A 132 -2.05 -1.93 7.36
C ARG A 132 -1.46 -1.94 5.95
N MET A 133 -1.27 -3.14 5.39
CA MET A 133 -0.65 -3.35 4.08
C MET A 133 -1.66 -3.81 3.03
N PHE A 134 -1.29 -3.66 1.74
CA PHE A 134 -2.17 -3.72 0.57
C PHE A 134 -3.24 -2.62 0.52
N HIS A 135 -3.91 -2.48 -0.63
CA HIS A 135 -5.00 -1.51 -0.86
C HIS A 135 -6.28 -1.82 -0.06
N ASP A 136 -6.50 -3.06 0.37
CA ASP A 136 -7.66 -3.49 1.18
C ASP A 136 -7.31 -3.81 2.65
N GLY A 137 -6.06 -3.59 3.07
CA GLY A 137 -5.65 -3.83 4.46
C GLY A 137 -5.70 -5.30 4.87
N ARG A 138 -5.58 -6.25 3.93
CA ARG A 138 -5.64 -7.69 4.22
C ARG A 138 -4.56 -8.18 5.19
N VAL A 139 -3.51 -7.38 5.40
CA VAL A 139 -2.43 -7.60 6.38
C VAL A 139 -2.44 -6.46 7.40
N GLN A 140 -2.60 -6.81 8.68
CA GLN A 140 -2.64 -5.88 9.82
C GLN A 140 -2.34 -6.63 11.14
N PRO A 141 -1.92 -5.97 12.23
CA PRO A 141 -1.78 -6.61 13.54
C PRO A 141 -3.11 -7.17 14.05
N ASP A 142 -3.06 -8.38 14.59
CA ASP A 142 -4.16 -9.02 15.31
C ASP A 142 -3.56 -9.94 16.39
N PRO A 143 -3.48 -9.47 17.66
CA PRO A 143 -2.95 -10.25 18.77
C PRO A 143 -3.75 -11.51 19.13
N SER A 144 -4.88 -11.78 18.46
CA SER A 144 -5.61 -13.04 18.62
C SER A 144 -5.08 -14.17 17.71
N GLN A 145 -4.31 -13.84 16.67
CA GLN A 145 -3.67 -14.82 15.78
C GLN A 145 -2.37 -15.36 16.38
N PRO A 146 -2.00 -16.64 16.15
CA PRO A 146 -0.72 -17.20 16.65
C PRO A 146 0.53 -16.46 16.16
N SER A 147 0.46 -15.87 14.96
CA SER A 147 1.50 -15.04 14.34
C SER A 147 1.54 -13.60 14.88
N GLY A 148 0.48 -13.13 15.54
CA GLY A 148 0.26 -11.73 15.89
C GLY A 148 -0.31 -10.86 14.76
N PHE A 149 -0.61 -11.42 13.59
CA PHE A 149 -1.09 -10.69 12.42
C PHE A 149 -2.27 -11.37 11.71
N GLN A 150 -3.30 -10.59 11.40
CA GLN A 150 -4.32 -10.99 10.44
C GLN A 150 -3.68 -10.98 9.04
N SER A 151 -3.87 -12.06 8.28
CA SER A 151 -3.40 -12.17 6.90
C SER A 151 -4.26 -13.18 6.10
N PRO A 152 -4.18 -13.20 4.76
CA PRO A 152 -4.84 -14.22 3.94
C PRO A 152 -4.43 -15.67 4.24
N ALA A 153 -3.27 -15.90 4.86
CA ALA A 153 -2.79 -17.22 5.22
C ALA A 153 -3.37 -17.75 6.54
N GLY A 154 -4.03 -16.91 7.36
CA GLY A 154 -4.57 -17.31 8.66
C GLY A 154 -3.51 -17.99 9.55
N ASP A 155 -3.84 -19.18 10.06
CA ASP A 155 -2.97 -20.00 10.91
C ASP A 155 -1.70 -20.53 10.19
N ASP A 156 -1.66 -20.53 8.85
CA ASP A 156 -0.47 -20.95 8.10
C ASP A 156 0.63 -19.88 8.12
N LEU A 157 0.33 -18.63 8.49
CA LEU A 157 1.34 -17.58 8.60
C LEU A 157 2.31 -17.89 9.76
N PRO A 158 3.62 -18.08 9.50
CA PRO A 158 4.58 -18.42 10.54
C PRO A 158 4.82 -17.26 11.51
N SER A 159 5.17 -17.61 12.74
CA SER A 159 5.69 -16.66 13.75
C SER A 159 7.10 -16.17 13.42
N GLY A 160 7.48 -15.02 13.97
CA GLY A 160 8.83 -14.44 13.83
C GLY A 160 8.94 -13.35 12.77
N LEU A 161 7.82 -12.91 12.19
CA LEU A 161 7.77 -11.74 11.31
C LEU A 161 7.77 -10.47 12.17
N ASP A 162 8.71 -9.55 11.96
CA ASP A 162 8.96 -8.45 12.89
C ASP A 162 7.88 -7.36 12.87
N ASN A 163 7.25 -7.15 11.71
CA ASN A 163 6.25 -6.11 11.48
C ASN A 163 5.39 -6.44 10.25
N VAL A 164 4.37 -5.61 9.98
CA VAL A 164 3.46 -5.83 8.84
C VAL A 164 4.12 -5.72 7.46
N LEU A 165 5.27 -5.07 7.32
CA LEU A 165 6.00 -5.01 6.05
C LEU A 165 6.65 -6.37 5.76
N ALA A 166 7.26 -7.00 6.76
CA ALA A 166 7.73 -8.38 6.65
C ALA A 166 6.56 -9.34 6.35
N VAL A 167 5.40 -9.16 6.99
CA VAL A 167 4.20 -9.95 6.67
C VAL A 167 3.73 -9.69 5.22
N GLN A 168 3.85 -8.48 4.69
CA GLN A 168 3.50 -8.17 3.29
C GLN A 168 4.42 -8.91 2.31
N ALA A 169 5.73 -8.92 2.56
CA ALA A 169 6.74 -9.59 1.73
C ALA A 169 6.53 -11.12 1.60
N MET A 170 5.71 -11.71 2.47
CA MET A 170 5.32 -13.13 2.39
C MET A 170 4.41 -13.46 1.18
N PHE A 171 3.66 -12.51 0.62
CA PHE A 171 2.53 -12.82 -0.28
C PHE A 171 2.76 -12.72 -1.80
N PRO A 172 3.57 -11.78 -2.36
CA PRO A 172 3.77 -11.72 -3.81
C PRO A 172 4.29 -13.06 -4.40
N VAL A 173 5.15 -13.75 -3.64
CA VAL A 173 5.69 -15.07 -3.99
C VAL A 173 4.67 -16.23 -3.96
N THR A 174 3.50 -16.03 -3.36
CA THR A 174 2.42 -17.04 -3.30
C THR A 174 1.36 -16.84 -4.37
N SER A 175 1.51 -15.85 -5.26
CA SER A 175 0.48 -15.42 -6.21
C SER A 175 0.90 -15.77 -7.64
N GLY A 176 0.09 -16.59 -8.32
CA GLY A 176 0.36 -17.04 -9.70
C GLY A 176 0.37 -15.91 -10.72
N ALA A 177 -0.42 -14.86 -10.48
CA ALA A 177 -0.44 -13.64 -11.28
C ALA A 177 0.76 -12.71 -11.00
N GLU A 178 1.52 -12.91 -9.93
CA GLU A 178 2.62 -12.02 -9.53
C GLU A 178 3.99 -12.69 -9.67
N MET A 179 4.30 -13.72 -8.86
CA MET A 179 5.64 -14.34 -8.84
C MET A 179 5.64 -15.88 -8.77
N ALA A 180 4.53 -16.56 -8.45
CA ALA A 180 4.52 -18.01 -8.32
C ALA A 180 4.57 -18.74 -9.68
N GLY A 181 3.95 -18.17 -10.72
CA GLY A 181 3.68 -18.84 -12.00
C GLY A 181 2.38 -19.66 -11.98
N GLN A 182 2.12 -20.37 -13.06
CA GLN A 182 0.86 -21.09 -13.28
C GLN A 182 0.98 -22.61 -12.97
N PRO A 183 -0.12 -23.29 -12.60
CA PRO A 183 -0.09 -24.70 -12.22
C PRO A 183 0.53 -25.58 -13.32
N GLY A 184 1.46 -26.46 -12.94
CA GLY A 184 2.18 -27.36 -13.83
C GLY A 184 3.50 -26.81 -14.40
N GLU A 185 3.83 -25.54 -14.19
CA GLU A 185 5.11 -24.96 -14.64
C GLU A 185 6.25 -25.29 -13.67
N ASN A 186 6.01 -25.15 -12.37
CA ASN A 186 7.00 -25.35 -11.32
C ASN A 186 6.35 -25.70 -9.97
N LEU A 187 7.13 -26.26 -9.04
CA LEU A 187 6.62 -26.72 -7.73
C LEU A 187 6.03 -25.61 -6.85
N ILE A 188 6.49 -24.36 -6.99
CA ILE A 188 5.95 -23.22 -6.22
C ILE A 188 4.59 -22.80 -6.79
N ALA A 189 4.41 -22.82 -8.11
CA ALA A 189 3.11 -22.61 -8.73
C ALA A 189 2.11 -23.71 -8.35
N ASP A 190 2.55 -24.98 -8.35
CA ASP A 190 1.72 -26.12 -7.93
C ASP A 190 1.27 -25.98 -6.45
N ALA A 191 2.20 -25.60 -5.56
CA ALA A 191 1.91 -25.35 -4.15
C ALA A 191 0.97 -24.14 -3.96
N SER A 192 1.23 -23.02 -4.63
CA SER A 192 0.38 -21.82 -4.62
C SER A 192 -1.05 -22.14 -5.07
N ALA A 193 -1.20 -22.85 -6.18
CA ALA A 193 -2.51 -23.25 -6.73
C ALA A 193 -3.27 -24.25 -5.84
N ALA A 194 -2.56 -25.07 -5.06
CA ALA A 194 -3.13 -25.95 -4.05
C ALA A 194 -3.49 -25.23 -2.74
N GLY A 195 -3.06 -23.97 -2.55
CA GLY A 195 -3.14 -23.24 -1.28
C GLY A 195 -2.12 -23.72 -0.22
N ASP A 196 -1.10 -24.49 -0.60
CA ASP A 196 -0.05 -24.99 0.28
C ASP A 196 1.02 -23.90 0.45
N LEU A 197 0.83 -23.00 1.42
CA LEU A 197 1.74 -21.87 1.65
C LEU A 197 2.94 -22.24 2.54
N ALA A 198 2.71 -23.10 3.53
CA ALA A 198 3.60 -23.34 4.65
C ALA A 198 4.19 -24.77 4.68
N GLY A 199 4.97 -25.09 5.73
CA GLY A 199 5.64 -26.38 5.83
C GLY A 199 6.76 -26.57 4.80
N PRO A 200 7.29 -27.80 4.64
CA PRO A 200 8.47 -28.05 3.80
C PRO A 200 8.17 -28.06 2.30
N ASN A 201 6.95 -28.39 1.89
CA ASN A 201 6.56 -28.51 0.47
C ASN A 201 5.69 -27.34 -0.02
N GLY A 202 5.14 -26.52 0.89
CA GLY A 202 4.46 -25.29 0.53
C GLY A 202 5.41 -24.21 0.02
N VAL A 203 4.83 -23.15 -0.55
CA VAL A 203 5.54 -22.05 -1.24
C VAL A 203 6.77 -21.57 -0.46
N TRP A 204 6.61 -21.20 0.81
CA TRP A 204 7.70 -20.63 1.62
C TRP A 204 8.77 -21.67 1.98
N GLY A 205 8.42 -22.94 2.11
CA GLY A 205 9.36 -24.04 2.34
C GLY A 205 10.23 -24.33 1.12
N LEU A 206 9.63 -24.30 -0.08
CA LEU A 206 10.34 -24.47 -1.36
C LEU A 206 11.29 -23.30 -1.63
N LEU A 207 10.86 -22.07 -1.35
CA LEU A 207 11.69 -20.86 -1.48
C LEU A 207 12.86 -20.87 -0.50
N ALA A 208 12.62 -21.24 0.77
CA ALA A 208 13.71 -21.43 1.73
C ALA A 208 14.72 -22.47 1.24
N GLN A 209 14.27 -23.61 0.71
CA GLN A 209 15.17 -24.64 0.14
C GLN A 209 16.06 -24.12 -1.01
N ARG A 210 15.53 -23.23 -1.86
CA ARG A 210 16.32 -22.57 -2.92
C ARG A 210 17.43 -21.69 -2.35
N LEU A 211 17.10 -20.82 -1.38
CA LEU A 211 18.09 -19.95 -0.73
C LEU A 211 19.20 -20.77 -0.03
N ARG A 212 18.82 -21.88 0.62
CA ARG A 212 19.75 -22.84 1.23
C ARG A 212 20.68 -23.54 0.23
N ALA A 213 20.34 -23.57 -1.06
CA ALA A 213 21.17 -24.18 -2.10
C ALA A 213 22.25 -23.23 -2.64
N ILE A 214 22.25 -21.95 -2.26
CA ILE A 214 23.19 -20.92 -2.72
C ILE A 214 24.15 -20.58 -1.57
N PRO A 215 25.43 -21.00 -1.60
CA PRO A 215 26.36 -20.81 -0.49
C PRO A 215 26.53 -19.35 -0.06
N ALA A 216 26.53 -18.42 -1.01
CA ALA A 216 26.62 -16.99 -0.72
C ALA A 216 25.43 -16.46 0.10
N TYR A 217 24.21 -16.99 -0.12
CA TYR A 217 23.07 -16.64 0.74
C TYR A 217 23.25 -17.20 2.15
N ILE A 218 23.79 -18.41 2.32
CA ILE A 218 24.04 -18.98 3.66
C ILE A 218 24.92 -18.05 4.51
N ASP A 219 26.00 -17.52 3.92
CA ASP A 219 26.89 -16.59 4.62
C ASP A 219 26.21 -15.24 4.93
N LEU A 220 25.39 -14.72 4.02
CA LEU A 220 24.60 -13.49 4.22
C LEU A 220 23.54 -13.65 5.33
N PHE A 221 22.78 -14.75 5.32
CA PHE A 221 21.79 -15.07 6.36
C PHE A 221 22.44 -15.20 7.75
N LYS A 222 23.63 -15.82 7.83
CA LYS A 222 24.40 -15.92 9.08
C LYS A 222 24.97 -14.58 9.54
N ALA A 223 25.24 -13.65 8.63
CA ALA A 223 25.67 -12.29 8.98
C ALA A 223 24.51 -11.46 9.54
N ALA A 224 23.34 -11.51 8.90
CA ALA A 224 22.11 -10.83 9.34
C ALA A 224 21.58 -11.38 10.68
N TYR A 225 21.51 -12.72 10.82
CA TYR A 225 20.87 -13.40 11.96
C TYR A 225 21.85 -14.30 12.76
N PRO A 226 22.98 -13.79 13.29
CA PRO A 226 24.05 -14.59 13.90
C PRO A 226 23.66 -15.27 15.22
N ASN A 227 22.53 -14.87 15.81
CA ASN A 227 21.97 -15.45 17.04
C ASN A 227 20.94 -16.56 16.76
N GLU A 228 20.52 -16.74 15.51
CA GLU A 228 19.43 -17.63 15.09
C GLU A 228 19.85 -18.61 13.98
N ILE A 229 20.80 -18.19 13.12
CA ILE A 229 21.32 -18.98 12.01
C ILE A 229 22.80 -19.24 12.23
N HIS A 230 23.14 -20.50 12.46
CA HIS A 230 24.48 -21.04 12.60
C HIS A 230 24.85 -21.93 11.40
N ASP A 231 23.86 -22.58 10.78
CA ASP A 231 24.00 -23.29 9.50
C ASP A 231 22.82 -23.05 8.55
N GLY A 232 22.97 -23.46 7.29
CA GLY A 232 21.98 -23.20 6.25
C GLY A 232 20.61 -23.83 6.51
N SER A 233 20.52 -24.94 7.26
CA SER A 233 19.23 -25.62 7.50
C SER A 233 18.25 -24.79 8.33
N GLU A 234 18.76 -23.83 9.11
CA GLU A 234 17.99 -22.91 9.96
C GLU A 234 17.37 -21.73 9.18
N ILE A 235 17.87 -21.43 7.97
CA ILE A 235 17.32 -20.37 7.10
C ILE A 235 15.85 -20.69 6.78
N THR A 236 14.94 -19.76 7.05
CA THR A 236 13.51 -19.86 6.68
C THR A 236 13.12 -18.67 5.81
N TYR A 237 11.96 -18.74 5.17
CA TYR A 237 11.45 -17.60 4.39
C TYR A 237 11.04 -16.40 5.28
N VAL A 238 10.79 -16.60 6.58
CA VAL A 238 10.58 -15.50 7.55
C VAL A 238 11.81 -14.60 7.62
N HIS A 239 13.01 -15.18 7.72
CA HIS A 239 14.26 -14.43 7.67
C HIS A 239 14.46 -13.69 6.33
N ALA A 240 13.93 -14.22 5.22
CA ALA A 240 13.99 -13.53 3.93
C ALA A 240 13.04 -12.32 3.91
N ALA A 241 11.83 -12.48 4.46
CA ALA A 241 10.80 -11.46 4.53
C ALA A 241 11.14 -10.32 5.50
N ASN A 242 11.72 -10.63 6.68
CA ASN A 242 12.24 -9.62 7.60
C ASN A 242 13.38 -8.81 6.96
N ALA A 243 14.34 -9.49 6.31
CA ALA A 243 15.43 -8.81 5.60
C ALA A 243 14.91 -7.89 4.48
N ILE A 244 13.97 -8.36 3.65
CA ILE A 244 13.32 -7.53 2.63
C ILE A 244 12.69 -6.28 3.27
N ALA A 245 11.92 -6.44 4.34
CA ALA A 245 11.28 -5.33 5.04
C ALA A 245 12.29 -4.34 5.66
N ALA A 246 13.43 -4.82 6.17
CA ALA A 246 14.51 -3.97 6.67
C ALA A 246 15.13 -3.13 5.54
N PHE A 247 15.34 -3.72 4.36
CA PHE A 247 15.81 -2.99 3.18
C PHE A 247 14.80 -1.92 2.71
N GLU A 248 13.52 -2.28 2.59
CA GLU A 248 12.46 -1.33 2.20
C GLU A 248 12.30 -0.18 3.20
N ALA A 249 12.48 -0.47 4.50
CA ALA A 249 12.43 0.51 5.58
C ALA A 249 13.61 1.51 5.55
N ASP A 250 14.80 1.05 5.18
CA ASP A 250 16.02 1.88 5.10
C ASP A 250 16.08 2.67 3.79
N ALA A 251 16.10 1.98 2.64
CA ALA A 251 16.41 2.59 1.34
C ALA A 251 15.37 3.62 0.87
N TRP A 252 14.11 3.42 1.25
CA TRP A 252 12.99 4.25 0.79
C TRP A 252 12.34 5.09 1.88
N ARG A 253 13.09 5.36 2.95
CA ARG A 253 12.81 6.45 3.89
C ARG A 253 12.87 7.81 3.18
N ALA A 254 11.83 8.62 3.35
CA ALA A 254 11.67 9.92 2.69
C ALA A 254 10.99 10.92 3.65
N ASP A 255 11.81 11.63 4.42
CA ASP A 255 11.42 12.53 5.50
C ASP A 255 12.13 13.90 5.46
N ASN A 256 12.69 14.28 4.30
CA ASN A 256 13.43 15.51 4.06
C ASN A 256 12.95 16.30 2.82
N SER A 257 11.68 16.10 2.43
CA SER A 257 10.99 16.92 1.45
C SER A 257 10.94 18.41 1.86
N PRO A 258 10.66 19.34 0.93
CA PRO A 258 10.35 20.73 1.27
C PRO A 258 9.32 20.88 2.40
N PHE A 259 8.31 20.02 2.48
CA PHE A 259 7.33 20.05 3.56
C PHE A 259 7.94 19.65 4.93
N ASP A 260 8.83 18.66 4.98
CA ASP A 260 9.49 18.26 6.25
C ASP A 260 10.42 19.35 6.78
N ARG A 261 11.19 19.97 5.90
CA ARG A 261 12.04 21.10 6.26
C ARG A 261 11.20 22.27 6.79
N PHE A 262 10.01 22.48 6.22
CA PHE A 262 9.04 23.46 6.72
C PHE A 262 8.49 23.11 8.11
N LEU A 263 8.15 21.85 8.39
CA LEU A 263 7.78 21.40 9.73
C LEU A 263 8.93 21.55 10.74
N ARG A 264 10.18 21.31 10.31
CA ARG A 264 11.41 21.55 11.08
C ARG A 264 11.80 23.05 11.20
N GLY A 265 11.01 23.96 10.63
CA GLY A 265 11.12 25.41 10.82
C GLY A 265 11.87 26.19 9.74
N ASP A 266 12.41 25.54 8.71
CA ASP A 266 12.90 26.21 7.50
C ASP A 266 11.70 26.79 6.74
N ARG A 267 11.51 28.10 6.80
CA ARG A 267 10.34 28.73 6.17
C ARG A 267 10.50 28.96 4.68
N ASP A 268 11.72 28.90 4.16
CA ASP A 268 12.08 29.32 2.80
C ASP A 268 12.22 28.14 1.83
N CYS A 269 12.27 26.90 2.33
CA CYS A 269 12.26 25.68 1.51
C CYS A 269 11.00 25.49 0.64
N MET A 270 9.88 26.14 0.97
CA MET A 270 8.62 26.10 0.21
C MET A 270 8.37 27.42 -0.54
N SER A 271 7.82 27.33 -1.74
CA SER A 271 7.36 28.48 -2.52
C SER A 271 6.08 29.11 -1.94
N VAL A 272 5.72 30.30 -2.46
CA VAL A 272 4.47 30.99 -2.07
C VAL A 272 3.25 30.15 -2.49
N GLU A 273 3.33 29.52 -3.65
CA GLU A 273 2.35 28.60 -4.27
C GLU A 273 2.17 27.36 -3.39
N GLN A 274 3.27 26.70 -3.02
CA GLN A 274 3.27 25.54 -2.12
C GLN A 274 2.59 25.86 -0.78
N ARG A 275 2.90 27.02 -0.18
CA ARG A 275 2.22 27.46 1.06
C ARG A 275 0.75 27.85 0.85
N LYS A 276 0.33 28.27 -0.36
CA LYS A 276 -1.11 28.46 -0.69
C LYS A 276 -1.81 27.11 -0.79
N GLY A 277 -1.23 26.15 -1.51
CA GLY A 277 -1.73 24.78 -1.64
C GLY A 277 -1.90 24.09 -0.29
N MET A 278 -0.91 24.19 0.57
CA MET A 278 -0.95 23.66 1.94
C MET A 278 -2.17 24.20 2.72
N ARG A 279 -2.48 25.51 2.61
CA ARG A 279 -3.68 26.09 3.25
C ARG A 279 -5.01 25.68 2.61
N LEU A 280 -4.98 25.24 1.35
CA LEU A 280 -6.15 24.64 0.71
C LEU A 280 -6.32 23.20 1.20
N PHE A 281 -5.26 22.40 1.18
CA PHE A 281 -5.19 21.01 1.63
C PHE A 281 -5.71 20.83 3.06
N TYR A 282 -5.16 21.57 4.02
CA TYR A 282 -5.58 21.59 5.44
C TYR A 282 -6.80 22.47 5.72
N GLY A 283 -7.59 22.81 4.69
CA GLY A 283 -8.64 23.81 4.79
C GLY A 283 -9.74 23.63 3.74
N LYS A 284 -9.84 24.57 2.78
CA LYS A 284 -10.95 24.62 1.81
C LYS A 284 -11.12 23.33 1.00
N ALA A 285 -10.02 22.67 0.63
CA ALA A 285 -10.01 21.46 -0.19
C ALA A 285 -10.33 20.19 0.64
N LYS A 286 -10.26 20.27 1.97
CA LYS A 286 -10.50 19.17 2.92
C LYS A 286 -9.64 17.90 2.76
N CYS A 287 -8.62 17.89 1.91
CA CYS A 287 -7.78 16.72 1.66
C CYS A 287 -7.25 16.07 2.96
N SER A 288 -6.92 16.90 3.96
CA SER A 288 -6.42 16.44 5.26
C SER A 288 -7.47 15.83 6.20
N THR A 289 -8.72 15.58 5.76
CA THR A 289 -9.68 14.80 6.55
C THR A 289 -9.30 13.32 6.58
N CYS A 290 -8.69 12.82 5.51
CA CYS A 290 -8.19 11.45 5.40
C CYS A 290 -6.66 11.44 5.25
N HIS A 291 -6.11 12.32 4.38
CA HIS A 291 -4.66 12.49 4.22
C HIS A 291 -4.04 13.31 5.36
N SER A 292 -4.09 12.76 6.58
CA SER A 292 -3.70 13.40 7.83
C SER A 292 -2.33 12.89 8.33
N GLY A 293 -2.01 13.06 9.63
CA GLY A 293 -0.78 12.50 10.19
C GLY A 293 0.53 13.03 9.59
N ALA A 294 1.63 12.37 9.94
CA ALA A 294 2.97 12.78 9.50
C ALA A 294 3.23 12.38 8.04
N PHE A 295 2.61 11.29 7.56
CA PHE A 295 2.78 10.76 6.21
C PHE A 295 1.63 11.07 5.24
N GLN A 296 0.70 11.97 5.60
CA GLN A 296 -0.45 12.38 4.78
C GLN A 296 -1.37 11.18 4.45
N THR A 297 -1.65 10.38 5.49
CA THR A 297 -2.61 9.27 5.51
C THR A 297 -3.14 9.11 6.93
N ASP A 298 -4.32 8.49 7.08
CA ASP A 298 -4.87 7.99 8.33
C ASP A 298 -4.79 6.46 8.44
N SER A 299 -4.32 5.78 7.38
CA SER A 299 -4.33 4.32 7.20
C SER A 299 -5.74 3.68 7.30
N GLU A 300 -6.81 4.47 7.19
CA GLU A 300 -8.21 4.00 7.15
C GLU A 300 -8.72 3.79 5.72
N PHE A 301 -9.97 3.36 5.57
CA PHE A 301 -10.55 2.89 4.31
C PHE A 301 -11.72 3.77 3.89
N HIS A 302 -11.69 4.25 2.65
CA HIS A 302 -12.73 5.12 2.10
C HIS A 302 -13.19 4.69 0.72
N ALA A 303 -14.50 4.70 0.51
CA ALA A 303 -15.13 4.60 -0.80
C ALA A 303 -15.20 6.00 -1.41
N ILE A 304 -14.33 6.27 -2.40
CA ILE A 304 -14.26 7.58 -3.09
C ILE A 304 -14.67 7.50 -4.56
N ALA A 305 -15.48 6.48 -4.92
CA ALA A 305 -15.97 6.21 -6.26
C ALA A 305 -14.89 6.17 -7.37
N MET A 306 -13.71 5.60 -7.08
CA MET A 306 -12.65 5.39 -8.08
C MET A 306 -13.15 4.54 -9.26
N PRO A 307 -12.77 4.86 -10.52
CA PRO A 307 -12.97 3.97 -11.66
C PRO A 307 -12.33 2.60 -11.41
N GLN A 308 -13.09 1.54 -11.68
CA GLN A 308 -12.64 0.16 -11.52
C GLN A 308 -12.18 -0.40 -12.87
N ILE A 309 -10.88 -0.62 -12.99
CA ILE A 309 -10.22 -1.17 -14.17
C ILE A 309 -9.45 -2.44 -13.81
N GLY A 310 -9.31 -3.36 -14.76
CA GLY A 310 -8.72 -4.67 -14.58
C GLY A 310 -9.73 -5.82 -14.53
N PRO A 311 -9.25 -7.05 -14.29
CA PRO A 311 -10.04 -8.28 -14.39
C PRO A 311 -11.02 -8.49 -13.24
N GLY A 312 -10.94 -7.70 -12.17
CA GLY A 312 -11.66 -7.90 -10.91
C GLY A 312 -10.90 -8.77 -9.90
N LYS A 313 -11.59 -9.16 -8.82
CA LYS A 313 -11.05 -9.98 -7.72
C LYS A 313 -11.79 -11.30 -7.50
N GLY A 314 -12.52 -11.78 -8.50
CA GLY A 314 -13.29 -13.03 -8.43
C GLY A 314 -14.61 -12.90 -7.67
N VAL A 315 -15.09 -11.65 -7.45
CA VAL A 315 -16.36 -11.36 -6.76
C VAL A 315 -17.35 -10.67 -7.71
N GLY A 316 -18.59 -10.49 -7.25
CA GLY A 316 -19.69 -10.00 -8.11
C GLY A 316 -20.41 -11.11 -8.87
N THR A 317 -21.19 -10.75 -9.89
CA THR A 317 -22.07 -11.70 -10.61
C THR A 317 -21.35 -12.59 -11.62
N ASP A 318 -20.17 -12.17 -12.08
CA ASP A 318 -19.34 -12.82 -13.10
C ASP A 318 -17.85 -12.85 -12.74
N GLY A 319 -17.48 -12.43 -11.51
CA GLY A 319 -16.11 -12.44 -11.01
C GLY A 319 -15.32 -11.14 -11.28
N HIS A 320 -15.87 -10.19 -12.03
CA HIS A 320 -15.16 -8.99 -12.46
C HIS A 320 -15.18 -7.80 -11.50
N ASP A 321 -15.91 -7.87 -10.38
CA ASP A 321 -15.88 -6.82 -9.37
C ASP A 321 -14.64 -6.92 -8.47
N ASP A 322 -14.16 -5.78 -7.96
CA ASP A 322 -13.31 -5.69 -6.77
C ASP A 322 -14.05 -4.89 -5.69
N PHE A 323 -14.53 -5.59 -4.65
CA PHE A 323 -15.26 -4.97 -3.55
C PHE A 323 -14.34 -4.33 -2.49
N GLY A 324 -13.02 -4.31 -2.68
CA GLY A 324 -12.09 -3.63 -1.78
C GLY A 324 -12.08 -4.25 -0.39
N ARG A 325 -12.27 -3.41 0.64
CA ARG A 325 -12.18 -3.79 2.05
C ARG A 325 -13.22 -4.83 2.51
N GLU A 326 -14.40 -4.88 1.89
CA GLU A 326 -15.42 -5.92 2.16
C GLU A 326 -14.84 -7.34 2.04
N MET A 327 -13.90 -7.59 1.13
CA MET A 327 -13.28 -8.92 0.98
C MET A 327 -12.40 -9.33 2.17
N VAL A 328 -12.10 -8.41 3.09
CA VAL A 328 -11.32 -8.66 4.32
C VAL A 328 -12.23 -8.68 5.55
N THR A 329 -13.30 -7.87 5.58
CA THR A 329 -14.19 -7.75 6.74
C THR A 329 -15.47 -8.58 6.64
N GLY A 330 -15.91 -8.89 5.41
CA GLY A 330 -17.23 -9.46 5.13
C GLY A 330 -18.38 -8.46 5.23
N GLU A 331 -18.11 -7.19 5.57
CA GLU A 331 -19.13 -6.18 5.83
C GLU A 331 -19.42 -5.35 4.56
N VAL A 332 -20.69 -5.34 4.15
CA VAL A 332 -21.16 -4.64 2.93
C VAL A 332 -20.97 -3.11 3.03
N SER A 333 -20.83 -2.56 4.25
CA SER A 333 -20.49 -1.14 4.46
C SER A 333 -19.10 -0.77 3.94
N ASP A 334 -18.19 -1.74 3.83
CA ASP A 334 -16.80 -1.54 3.44
C ASP A 334 -16.59 -1.74 1.93
N ARG A 335 -17.68 -1.93 1.18
CA ARG A 335 -17.65 -2.19 -0.26
C ARG A 335 -17.09 -0.99 -1.01
N TYR A 336 -16.15 -1.26 -1.91
CA TYR A 336 -15.40 -0.28 -2.70
C TYR A 336 -14.52 0.66 -1.85
N SER A 337 -14.34 0.40 -0.56
CA SER A 337 -13.43 1.16 0.29
C SER A 337 -12.01 0.63 0.17
N PHE A 338 -11.05 1.54 0.00
CA PHE A 338 -9.63 1.25 -0.11
C PHE A 338 -8.82 2.12 0.83
N ARG A 339 -7.64 1.64 1.24
CA ARG A 339 -6.76 2.30 2.20
C ARG A 339 -6.31 3.67 1.68
N THR A 340 -6.36 4.71 2.51
CA THR A 340 -5.75 6.01 2.22
C THR A 340 -4.23 5.83 1.98
N PRO A 341 -3.69 6.08 0.78
CA PRO A 341 -2.25 6.02 0.56
C PRO A 341 -1.55 7.22 1.17
N SER A 342 -0.26 7.07 1.50
CA SER A 342 0.60 8.22 1.80
C SER A 342 0.71 9.14 0.57
N LEU A 343 0.84 10.44 0.81
CA LEU A 343 1.14 11.41 -0.26
C LEU A 343 2.64 11.81 -0.31
N ARG A 344 3.49 11.18 0.49
CA ARG A 344 4.95 11.34 0.36
C ARG A 344 5.39 10.82 -1.01
N ASN A 345 6.24 11.59 -1.68
CA ASN A 345 6.71 11.29 -3.05
C ASN A 345 5.63 11.09 -4.11
N ILE A 346 4.36 11.48 -3.87
CA ILE A 346 3.24 11.25 -4.81
C ILE A 346 3.51 11.74 -6.24
N ALA A 347 4.33 12.78 -6.42
CA ALA A 347 4.70 13.30 -7.74
C ALA A 347 5.58 12.33 -8.59
N LEU A 348 6.19 11.33 -7.96
CA LEU A 348 7.08 10.35 -8.58
C LEU A 348 6.39 9.05 -8.96
N THR A 349 5.12 8.85 -8.56
CA THR A 349 4.46 7.54 -8.53
C THR A 349 3.15 7.47 -9.35
N PRO A 350 3.11 7.96 -10.61
CA PRO A 350 1.98 7.69 -11.49
C PRO A 350 1.99 6.22 -11.97
N PRO A 351 0.84 5.67 -12.40
CA PRO A 351 -0.50 6.26 -12.34
C PRO A 351 -1.18 6.06 -10.97
N TYR A 352 -2.30 6.74 -10.75
CA TYR A 352 -2.90 6.94 -9.41
C TYR A 352 -4.21 6.18 -9.20
N GLY A 353 -4.40 5.70 -7.96
CA GLY A 353 -5.58 4.96 -7.51
C GLY A 353 -5.31 3.46 -7.33
N HIS A 354 -6.22 2.73 -6.67
CA HIS A 354 -6.02 1.29 -6.39
C HIS A 354 -5.84 0.43 -7.66
N GLY A 355 -6.48 0.81 -8.77
CA GLY A 355 -6.26 0.22 -10.10
C GLY A 355 -5.40 1.08 -11.04
N GLY A 356 -4.77 2.16 -10.53
CA GLY A 356 -3.93 3.05 -11.34
C GLY A 356 -4.70 3.76 -12.46
N ALA A 357 -5.95 4.13 -12.21
CA ALA A 357 -6.87 4.65 -13.22
C ALA A 357 -6.43 6.00 -13.85
N TYR A 358 -5.77 6.88 -13.10
CA TYR A 358 -5.42 8.23 -13.56
C TYR A 358 -3.93 8.35 -13.89
N GLY A 359 -3.58 8.63 -15.14
CA GLY A 359 -2.19 8.83 -15.57
C GLY A 359 -1.53 10.14 -15.08
N THR A 360 -2.28 11.06 -14.46
CA THR A 360 -1.74 12.37 -14.03
C THR A 360 -2.21 12.77 -12.63
N LEU A 361 -1.33 13.49 -11.92
CA LEU A 361 -1.61 14.00 -10.57
C LEU A 361 -2.77 14.98 -10.57
N GLU A 362 -2.91 15.79 -11.64
CA GLU A 362 -4.06 16.67 -11.82
C GLU A 362 -5.37 15.89 -12.03
N GLY A 363 -5.35 14.81 -12.81
CA GLY A 363 -6.52 13.96 -13.04
C GLY A 363 -7.08 13.37 -11.74
N VAL A 364 -6.21 12.77 -10.91
CA VAL A 364 -6.64 12.23 -9.61
C VAL A 364 -7.03 13.32 -8.61
N VAL A 365 -6.41 14.51 -8.63
CA VAL A 365 -6.86 15.66 -7.82
C VAL A 365 -8.25 16.11 -8.25
N ARG A 366 -8.54 16.17 -9.57
CA ARG A 366 -9.88 16.51 -10.07
C ARG A 366 -10.92 15.45 -9.71
N HIS A 367 -10.55 14.17 -9.69
CA HIS A 367 -11.39 13.09 -9.16
C HIS A 367 -11.82 13.37 -7.72
N HIS A 368 -10.89 13.66 -6.81
CA HIS A 368 -11.20 13.97 -5.41
C HIS A 368 -12.08 15.22 -5.24
N LEU A 369 -12.09 16.15 -6.20
CA LEU A 369 -12.93 17.35 -6.15
C LEU A 369 -14.37 17.12 -6.64
N ASN A 370 -14.61 16.13 -7.53
CA ASN A 370 -15.95 15.67 -7.89
C ASN A 370 -15.93 14.20 -8.38
N PRO A 371 -15.96 13.23 -7.46
CA PRO A 371 -15.64 11.84 -7.80
C PRO A 371 -16.74 11.15 -8.60
N ILE A 372 -18.02 11.43 -8.31
CA ILE A 372 -19.15 10.86 -9.06
C ILE A 372 -19.17 11.35 -10.52
N GLU A 373 -18.94 12.65 -10.76
CA GLU A 373 -18.82 13.19 -12.12
C GLU A 373 -17.59 12.59 -12.83
N SER A 374 -16.46 12.48 -12.13
CA SER A 374 -15.21 11.96 -12.67
C SER A 374 -15.27 10.46 -13.00
N LEU A 375 -15.99 9.65 -12.22
CA LEU A 375 -16.26 8.24 -12.51
C LEU A 375 -17.09 8.06 -13.78
N HIS A 376 -18.14 8.87 -13.95
CA HIS A 376 -19.01 8.80 -15.13
C HIS A 376 -18.33 9.37 -16.39
N ALA A 377 -17.45 10.36 -16.23
CA ALA A 377 -16.68 10.98 -17.31
C ALA A 377 -15.31 10.32 -17.57
N TYR A 378 -14.97 9.24 -16.87
CA TYR A 378 -13.67 8.57 -16.99
C TYR A 378 -13.46 8.00 -18.40
N ASP A 379 -12.47 8.56 -19.10
CA ASP A 379 -11.89 7.99 -20.32
C ASP A 379 -11.10 6.74 -19.96
N ILE A 380 -11.30 5.63 -20.66
CA ILE A 380 -10.57 4.37 -20.44
C ILE A 380 -9.19 4.36 -21.12
N SER A 381 -8.95 5.25 -22.09
CA SER A 381 -7.71 5.28 -22.89
C SER A 381 -6.48 5.83 -22.18
N GLN A 382 -6.65 6.40 -20.97
CA GLN A 382 -5.57 6.83 -20.08
C GLN A 382 -5.01 5.69 -19.22
N ALA A 383 -5.58 4.49 -19.25
CA ALA A 383 -5.02 3.33 -18.57
C ALA A 383 -3.68 2.91 -19.22
N MET A 384 -2.62 2.80 -18.41
CA MET A 384 -1.25 2.57 -18.84
C MET A 384 -0.89 1.10 -18.62
N MET A 385 -1.18 0.23 -19.60
CA MET A 385 -0.87 -1.20 -19.52
C MET A 385 -0.70 -1.81 -20.92
N PRO A 386 0.16 -2.84 -21.09
CA PRO A 386 0.39 -3.45 -22.39
C PRO A 386 -0.85 -4.22 -22.89
N SER A 387 -1.27 -3.92 -24.11
CA SER A 387 -2.46 -4.50 -24.74
C SER A 387 -2.29 -6.00 -25.05
N ARG A 388 -3.32 -6.78 -24.77
CA ARG A 388 -3.53 -8.13 -25.32
C ARG A 388 -5.02 -8.42 -25.41
N ALA A 389 -5.52 -8.85 -26.57
CA ALA A 389 -6.94 -8.84 -26.88
C ALA A 389 -7.86 -9.64 -25.92
N ASP A 390 -7.33 -10.67 -25.26
CA ASP A 390 -8.01 -11.46 -24.24
C ASP A 390 -8.04 -10.78 -22.85
N LEU A 391 -6.97 -10.07 -22.47
CA LEU A 391 -6.90 -9.30 -21.22
C LEU A 391 -7.73 -8.01 -21.34
N ASP A 392 -7.53 -7.28 -22.45
CA ASP A 392 -8.22 -6.02 -22.76
C ASP A 392 -9.76 -6.20 -22.81
N ALA A 393 -10.23 -7.42 -23.11
CA ALA A 393 -11.65 -7.75 -23.16
C ALA A 393 -12.35 -7.75 -21.78
N ILE A 394 -11.59 -7.93 -20.69
CA ILE A 394 -12.13 -7.94 -19.32
C ILE A 394 -11.75 -6.70 -18.50
N ASP A 395 -10.68 -5.98 -18.89
CA ASP A 395 -10.11 -4.82 -18.18
C ASP A 395 -11.09 -3.66 -17.88
N PHE A 396 -12.27 -3.61 -18.52
CA PHE A 396 -13.25 -2.54 -18.33
C PHE A 396 -14.70 -3.01 -18.16
N VAL A 397 -14.94 -4.28 -17.78
CA VAL A 397 -16.31 -4.81 -17.60
C VAL A 397 -17.12 -3.95 -16.62
N VAL A 398 -16.57 -3.70 -15.43
CA VAL A 398 -17.23 -2.92 -14.37
C VAL A 398 -17.38 -1.45 -14.75
N GLN A 399 -16.34 -0.83 -15.30
CA GLN A 399 -16.38 0.58 -15.71
C GLN A 399 -17.31 0.83 -16.90
N ASN A 400 -17.62 -0.17 -17.73
CA ASN A 400 -18.58 -0.03 -18.81
C ASN A 400 -20.03 -0.29 -18.34
N ASP A 401 -20.24 -1.17 -17.37
CA ASP A 401 -21.56 -1.46 -16.78
C ASP A 401 -22.16 -0.22 -16.06
N PRO A 402 -23.30 0.34 -16.51
CA PRO A 402 -23.93 1.48 -15.84
C PRO A 402 -24.45 1.17 -14.44
N THR A 403 -24.82 -0.09 -14.17
CA THR A 403 -25.36 -0.54 -12.87
C THR A 403 -24.25 -0.63 -11.84
N ARG A 404 -23.11 -1.24 -12.20
CA ARG A 404 -21.96 -1.35 -11.28
C ARG A 404 -21.29 0.00 -11.04
N ARG A 405 -21.12 0.83 -12.07
CA ARG A 405 -20.73 2.25 -11.89
C ARG A 405 -21.67 3.00 -10.97
N LYS A 406 -22.99 2.78 -11.05
CA LYS A 406 -23.93 3.40 -10.12
C LYS A 406 -23.69 2.90 -8.68
N ALA A 407 -23.46 1.61 -8.48
CA ALA A 407 -23.16 1.06 -7.15
C ALA A 407 -21.86 1.66 -6.55
N ILE A 408 -20.82 1.84 -7.38
CA ILE A 408 -19.57 2.52 -6.99
C ILE A 408 -19.82 4.01 -6.66
N ALA A 409 -20.64 4.71 -7.45
CA ALA A 409 -21.02 6.09 -7.19
C ALA A 409 -21.85 6.27 -5.92
N ASP A 410 -22.81 5.36 -5.67
CA ASP A 410 -23.71 5.37 -4.51
C ASP A 410 -22.94 5.12 -3.19
N ALA A 411 -21.77 4.48 -3.25
CA ALA A 411 -20.90 4.26 -2.10
C ALA A 411 -19.97 5.45 -1.77
N SER A 412 -19.93 6.50 -2.60
CA SER A 412 -19.00 7.63 -2.42
C SER A 412 -19.25 8.40 -1.11
N GLU A 413 -18.26 8.44 -0.24
CA GLU A 413 -18.24 9.25 0.99
C GLU A 413 -17.92 10.73 0.73
N LEU A 414 -17.36 11.05 -0.44
CA LEU A 414 -16.89 12.40 -0.77
C LEU A 414 -17.98 13.26 -1.44
N GLU A 415 -18.18 14.44 -0.86
CA GLU A 415 -19.02 15.52 -1.40
C GLU A 415 -18.23 16.47 -2.31
N PRO A 416 -18.78 16.96 -3.45
CA PRO A 416 -18.05 17.81 -4.39
C PRO A 416 -17.51 19.12 -3.81
N VAL A 417 -16.22 19.40 -4.06
CA VAL A 417 -15.51 20.59 -3.56
C VAL A 417 -15.15 21.53 -4.70
N ARG A 418 -15.73 22.75 -4.69
CA ARG A 418 -15.48 23.77 -5.74
C ARG A 418 -14.22 24.58 -5.47
N LEU A 419 -13.14 24.23 -6.16
CA LEU A 419 -11.93 25.04 -6.30
C LEU A 419 -11.91 25.80 -7.64
N ARG A 420 -11.23 26.95 -7.66
CA ARG A 420 -10.87 27.64 -8.91
C ARG A 420 -9.64 26.96 -9.51
N GLU A 421 -9.46 27.05 -10.82
CA GLU A 421 -8.27 26.53 -11.53
C GLU A 421 -6.93 26.94 -10.88
N ARG A 422 -6.82 28.19 -10.41
CA ARG A 422 -5.62 28.63 -9.69
C ARG A 422 -5.44 27.97 -8.31
N GLU A 423 -6.54 27.65 -7.62
CA GLU A 423 -6.50 26.92 -6.35
C GLU A 423 -6.12 25.44 -6.57
N ILE A 424 -6.54 24.83 -7.67
CA ILE A 424 -6.11 23.48 -8.08
C ILE A 424 -4.60 23.49 -8.38
N SER A 425 -4.11 24.47 -9.13
CA SER A 425 -2.67 24.63 -9.42
C SER A 425 -1.83 24.90 -8.15
N ASP A 426 -2.31 25.73 -7.23
CA ASP A 426 -1.65 25.95 -5.94
C ASP A 426 -1.66 24.64 -5.10
N LEU A 427 -2.75 23.86 -5.11
CA LEU A 427 -2.85 22.56 -4.42
C LEU A 427 -1.88 21.51 -4.98
N ILE A 428 -1.82 21.35 -6.31
CA ILE A 428 -0.83 20.48 -6.98
C ILE A 428 0.58 20.92 -6.62
N SER A 429 0.85 22.24 -6.57
CA SER A 429 2.15 22.75 -6.15
C SER A 429 2.53 22.25 -4.74
N PHE A 430 1.58 22.21 -3.79
CA PHE A 430 1.82 21.62 -2.47
C PHE A 430 2.12 20.11 -2.51
N LEU A 431 1.44 19.33 -3.35
CA LEU A 431 1.76 17.91 -3.51
C LEU A 431 3.20 17.70 -4.05
N LEU A 432 3.69 18.57 -4.93
CA LEU A 432 5.10 18.59 -5.35
C LEU A 432 6.06 18.94 -4.19
N ALA A 433 5.58 19.59 -3.11
CA ALA A 433 6.39 19.87 -1.92
C ALA A 433 6.55 18.66 -0.98
N LEU A 434 5.80 17.58 -1.22
CA LEU A 434 5.88 16.31 -0.48
C LEU A 434 6.92 15.34 -1.10
N THR A 435 7.60 15.76 -2.16
CA THR A 435 8.66 14.97 -2.81
C THR A 435 9.99 15.23 -2.12
N ASP A 436 10.64 14.16 -1.66
CA ASP A 436 12.00 14.21 -1.15
C ASP A 436 13.00 14.30 -2.32
N PRO A 437 13.93 15.28 -2.32
CA PRO A 437 14.99 15.34 -3.32
C PRO A 437 15.86 14.07 -3.41
N ALA A 438 16.04 13.32 -2.31
CA ALA A 438 16.80 12.08 -2.31
C ALA A 438 16.10 10.98 -3.13
N SER A 439 14.77 10.93 -3.07
CA SER A 439 13.96 9.95 -3.80
C SER A 439 13.85 10.19 -5.31
N MET A 440 14.46 11.27 -5.83
CA MET A 440 14.48 11.56 -7.27
C MET A 440 15.50 10.73 -8.07
N ASP A 441 16.49 10.11 -7.41
CA ASP A 441 17.50 9.26 -8.06
C ASP A 441 17.90 8.04 -7.20
N LEU A 442 17.04 7.03 -7.25
CA LEU A 442 17.13 5.78 -6.49
C LEU A 442 18.03 4.72 -7.16
N ARG A 443 18.82 5.08 -8.18
CA ARG A 443 19.67 4.11 -8.92
C ARG A 443 20.78 3.49 -8.06
N HIS A 444 21.07 4.06 -6.90
CA HIS A 444 22.06 3.57 -5.96
C HIS A 444 21.56 2.36 -5.14
N ASP A 445 20.24 2.14 -5.07
CA ASP A 445 19.64 0.98 -4.40
C ASP A 445 19.75 -0.30 -5.23
N VAL A 446 20.04 -0.19 -6.52
CA VAL A 446 20.14 -1.35 -7.42
C VAL A 446 21.50 -2.02 -7.21
N PRO A 447 21.57 -3.27 -6.71
CA PRO A 447 22.83 -3.97 -6.53
C PRO A 447 23.52 -4.21 -7.88
N PRO A 448 24.86 -4.39 -7.92
CA PRO A 448 25.56 -4.66 -9.17
C PRO A 448 25.32 -6.08 -9.72
N ALA A 449 24.95 -7.02 -8.85
CA ALA A 449 24.60 -8.42 -9.14
C ALA A 449 23.94 -9.04 -7.91
N VAL A 450 23.26 -10.18 -8.08
CA VAL A 450 22.63 -10.95 -6.99
C VAL A 450 23.27 -12.34 -6.81
N PRO A 451 23.19 -12.96 -5.61
CA PRO A 451 23.85 -14.23 -5.30
C PRO A 451 23.45 -15.43 -6.17
N SER A 452 22.24 -15.46 -6.74
CA SER A 452 21.84 -16.50 -7.70
C SER A 452 22.59 -16.44 -9.04
N GLY A 453 23.15 -15.28 -9.38
CA GLY A 453 23.70 -14.98 -10.70
C GLY A 453 22.64 -14.69 -11.78
N LEU A 454 21.35 -14.61 -11.42
CA LEU A 454 20.28 -14.22 -12.33
C LEU A 454 20.38 -12.73 -12.71
N PRO A 455 19.97 -12.34 -13.92
CA PRO A 455 20.05 -10.95 -14.38
C PRO A 455 18.95 -10.08 -13.74
N LEU A 456 19.32 -8.86 -13.36
CA LEU A 456 18.40 -7.88 -12.73
C LEU A 456 17.39 -7.29 -13.71
N TYR A 457 17.77 -7.25 -14.99
CA TYR A 457 16.96 -6.78 -16.12
C TYR A 457 17.25 -7.68 -17.33
N GLU A 458 16.31 -7.76 -18.27
CA GLU A 458 16.43 -8.56 -19.50
C GLU A 458 17.10 -7.80 -20.65
#